data_AF-A0A329REL2-F1
#
_entry.id   AF-A0A329REL2-F1
#
_cell.length_a   1.000
_cell.length_b   1.000
_cell.length_c   1.000
_cell.angle_alpha   90.00
_cell.angle_beta   90.00
_cell.angle_gamma   90.00
#
_symmetry.space_group_name_H-M   'P 1'
#
loop_
_entity.id
_entity.type
_entity.pdbx_description
1 polymer ?
#
loop_
_entity_poly.entity_id
_entity_poly.type
_entity_poly.pdbx_seq_one_letter_code
_entity_poly.pdbx_strand_id
1 'polypeptide(L)'
;MSVNISTKTLPSGAEIPVIGLGVYKAEPGAEDYTAVLSALKLGYRHIDTAQFYQNEADKALTATKASNEQLGLGYIDLYLLRTPGPAVTRDETWRALEDLQQKGILKDIGVSNFGEAHLQKFLKAAKVKPAVNQLELHPWLMRASLVKFCKEHDIL
;
A
#
# COMPACT_ATOMS: atom_id res chain seq x y z
N MET A 1 -17.90 -15.94 17.70
CA MET A 1 -17.37 -14.72 18.35
C MET A 1 -16.88 -13.80 17.24
N SER A 2 -17.36 -12.57 17.15
CA SER A 2 -16.84 -11.57 16.21
C SER A 2 -15.73 -10.79 16.89
N VAL A 3 -14.51 -10.86 16.36
CA VAL A 3 -13.39 -10.02 16.82
C VAL A 3 -13.59 -8.64 16.20
N ASN A 4 -13.70 -7.59 17.03
CA ASN A 4 -13.77 -6.22 16.55
C ASN A 4 -12.34 -5.68 16.42
N ILE A 5 -11.85 -5.55 15.19
CA ILE A 5 -10.51 -5.01 14.89
C ILE A 5 -10.65 -3.51 14.72
N SER A 6 -9.89 -2.73 15.50
CA SER A 6 -9.84 -1.27 15.32
C SER A 6 -9.45 -0.90 13.90
N THR A 7 -10.03 0.18 13.39
CA THR A 7 -9.74 0.71 12.06
C THR A 7 -9.09 2.09 12.14
N LYS A 8 -8.51 2.51 11.01
CA LYS A 8 -8.04 3.87 10.79
C LYS A 8 -8.72 4.42 9.54
N THR A 9 -9.11 5.68 9.58
CA THR A 9 -9.68 6.36 8.42
C THR A 9 -8.55 6.81 7.49
N LEU A 10 -8.59 6.39 6.24
CA LEU A 10 -7.74 6.86 5.16
C LEU A 10 -8.25 8.21 4.61
N PRO A 11 -7.44 8.97 3.85
CA PRO A 11 -7.86 10.25 3.27
C PRO A 11 -9.12 10.17 2.38
N SER A 12 -9.38 9.02 1.75
CA SER A 12 -10.62 8.79 0.99
C SER A 12 -11.89 8.68 1.85
N GLY A 13 -11.74 8.54 3.18
CA GLY A 13 -12.80 8.17 4.11
C GLY A 13 -12.99 6.66 4.29
N ALA A 14 -12.21 5.83 3.57
CA ALA A 14 -12.21 4.38 3.76
C ALA A 14 -11.61 4.00 5.13
N GLU A 15 -12.10 2.90 5.71
CA GLU A 15 -11.61 2.38 6.98
C GLU A 15 -10.66 1.21 6.73
N ILE A 16 -9.38 1.36 7.09
CA ILE A 16 -8.38 0.29 7.02
C ILE A 16 -8.24 -0.42 8.38
N PRO A 17 -8.38 -1.76 8.45
CA PRO A 17 -8.08 -2.50 9.68
C PRO A 17 -6.61 -2.35 10.09
N VAL A 18 -6.35 -2.05 11.36
CA VAL A 18 -4.98 -1.85 11.89
C VAL A 18 -4.14 -3.12 11.94
N ILE A 19 -4.78 -4.28 11.78
CA ILE A 19 -4.13 -5.59 11.71
C ILE A 19 -4.51 -6.22 10.37
N GLY A 20 -3.49 -6.64 9.63
CA GLY A 20 -3.63 -7.37 8.37
C GLY A 20 -2.73 -8.60 8.31
N LEU A 21 -2.98 -9.46 7.33
CA LEU A 21 -2.12 -10.59 7.01
C LEU A 21 -1.23 -10.23 5.81
N GLY A 22 0.08 -10.21 5.99
CA GLY A 22 1.04 -10.17 4.88
C GLY A 22 1.32 -11.58 4.35
N VAL A 23 1.30 -11.76 3.03
CA VAL A 23 1.55 -13.06 2.36
C VAL A 23 2.94 -13.19 1.74
N TYR A 24 3.90 -12.38 2.19
CA TYR A 24 5.26 -12.41 1.68
C TYR A 24 5.91 -13.80 1.88
N LYS A 25 6.46 -14.37 0.80
CA LYS A 25 7.08 -15.71 0.72
C LYS A 25 6.13 -16.91 0.91
N ALA A 26 4.82 -16.71 0.95
CA ALA A 26 3.91 -17.83 0.77
C ALA A 26 4.07 -18.37 -0.66
N GLU A 27 4.22 -19.68 -0.81
CA GLU A 27 4.29 -20.30 -2.12
C GLU A 27 2.96 -20.13 -2.87
N PRO A 28 2.98 -19.72 -4.15
CA PRO A 28 1.76 -19.57 -4.93
C PRO A 28 0.98 -20.88 -5.03
N GLY A 29 -0.33 -20.84 -4.82
CA GLY A 29 -1.23 -21.96 -5.01
C GLY A 29 -1.96 -22.39 -3.74
N ALA A 30 -1.50 -23.45 -3.09
CA ALA A 30 -2.21 -24.02 -1.95
C ALA A 30 -1.89 -23.29 -0.62
N GLU A 31 -0.65 -22.83 -0.46
CA GLU A 31 -0.19 -22.21 0.79
C GLU A 31 -0.77 -20.80 0.95
N ASP A 32 -0.61 -19.94 -0.05
CA ASP A 32 -1.18 -18.59 -0.06
C ASP A 32 -2.71 -18.61 0.08
N TYR A 33 -3.40 -19.48 -0.66
CA TYR A 33 -4.84 -19.65 -0.57
C TYR A 33 -5.27 -20.08 0.84
N THR A 34 -4.58 -21.06 1.43
CA THR A 34 -4.92 -21.56 2.77
C THR A 34 -4.66 -20.49 3.84
N ALA A 35 -3.57 -19.74 3.72
CA ALA A 35 -3.24 -18.64 4.64
C ALA A 35 -4.31 -17.54 4.59
N VAL A 36 -4.67 -17.08 3.39
CA VAL A 36 -5.71 -16.04 3.19
C VAL A 36 -7.07 -16.54 3.66
N LEU A 37 -7.49 -17.74 3.25
CA LEU A 37 -8.77 -18.32 3.65
C LEU A 37 -8.88 -18.47 5.17
N SER A 38 -7.80 -18.90 5.82
CA SER A 38 -7.76 -19.04 7.28
C SER A 38 -7.87 -17.68 7.98
N ALA A 39 -7.13 -16.67 7.51
CA ALA A 39 -7.24 -15.31 8.03
C ALA A 39 -8.65 -14.74 7.87
N LEU A 40 -9.28 -14.91 6.70
CA LEU A 40 -10.65 -14.46 6.46
C LEU A 40 -11.65 -15.16 7.40
N LYS A 41 -11.50 -16.46 7.65
CA LYS A 41 -12.30 -17.24 8.62
C LYS A 41 -12.10 -16.78 10.06
N LEU A 42 -10.89 -16.34 10.41
CA LEU A 42 -10.55 -15.76 11.72
C LEU A 42 -11.00 -14.30 11.87
N GLY A 43 -11.53 -13.67 10.81
CA GLY A 43 -12.10 -12.34 10.84
C GLY A 43 -11.18 -11.22 10.31
N TYR A 44 -10.02 -11.55 9.74
CA TYR A 44 -9.18 -10.56 9.07
C TYR A 44 -9.91 -9.98 7.85
N ARG A 45 -9.73 -8.69 7.62
CA ARG A 45 -10.29 -7.97 6.45
C ARG A 45 -9.25 -7.11 5.72
N HIS A 46 -7.99 -7.26 6.09
CA HIS A 46 -6.85 -6.60 5.46
C HIS A 46 -5.83 -7.68 5.08
N ILE A 47 -5.61 -7.85 3.78
CA ILE A 47 -4.62 -8.76 3.20
C ILE A 47 -3.59 -7.91 2.46
N ASP A 48 -2.31 -8.04 2.80
CA ASP A 48 -1.19 -7.36 2.16
C ASP A 48 -0.45 -8.34 1.25
N THR A 49 -0.43 -8.01 -0.04
CA THR A 49 0.30 -8.72 -1.09
C THR A 49 0.99 -7.72 -1.99
N ALA A 50 1.98 -8.17 -2.76
CA ALA A 50 2.70 -7.26 -3.64
C ALA A 50 3.25 -7.95 -4.89
N GLN A 51 3.01 -7.34 -6.04
CA GLN A 51 3.64 -7.72 -7.31
C GLN A 51 5.09 -7.20 -7.33
N PHE A 52 6.01 -7.95 -7.92
CA PHE A 52 7.43 -7.57 -8.05
C PHE A 52 7.72 -7.24 -9.50
N TYR A 53 7.78 -5.95 -9.87
CA TYR A 53 8.08 -5.54 -11.25
C TYR A 53 9.15 -4.47 -11.35
N GLN A 54 9.95 -4.61 -12.41
CA GLN A 54 10.98 -3.67 -12.82
C GLN A 54 10.37 -2.57 -13.72
N ASN A 55 10.13 -1.42 -13.09
CA ASN A 55 10.25 -0.04 -13.57
C ASN A 55 9.70 0.28 -14.98
N GLU A 56 8.56 0.99 -15.05
CA GLU A 56 8.12 1.95 -16.09
C GLU A 56 6.67 2.39 -15.75
N ALA A 57 6.28 3.64 -16.06
CA ALA A 57 4.96 4.17 -15.69
C ALA A 57 3.78 3.46 -16.40
N ASP A 58 3.93 3.09 -17.68
CA ASP A 58 2.96 2.26 -18.41
C ASP A 58 2.84 0.85 -17.82
N LYS A 59 3.95 0.34 -17.27
CA LYS A 59 3.95 -0.93 -16.53
C LYS A 59 3.23 -0.80 -15.20
N ALA A 60 3.22 0.35 -14.53
CA ALA A 60 2.46 0.54 -13.30
C ALA A 60 0.95 0.48 -13.55
N LEU A 61 0.48 1.11 -14.63
CA LEU A 61 -0.91 1.02 -15.08
C LEU A 61 -1.30 -0.41 -15.46
N THR A 62 -0.46 -1.06 -16.27
CA THR A 62 -0.67 -2.43 -16.72
C THR A 62 -0.61 -3.42 -15.57
N ALA A 63 0.35 -3.27 -14.65
CA ALA A 63 0.50 -4.11 -13.47
C ALA A 63 -0.70 -3.94 -12.54
N THR A 64 -1.13 -2.70 -12.25
CA THR A 64 -2.29 -2.47 -11.37
C THR A 64 -3.56 -3.08 -11.97
N LYS A 65 -3.77 -2.94 -13.29
CA LYS A 65 -4.88 -3.59 -13.99
C LYS A 65 -4.76 -5.11 -13.95
N ALA A 66 -3.57 -5.65 -14.21
CA ALA A 66 -3.31 -7.09 -14.14
C ALA A 66 -3.52 -7.63 -12.72
N SER A 67 -3.10 -6.91 -11.66
CA SER A 67 -3.40 -7.28 -10.27
C SER A 67 -4.91 -7.29 -10.04
N ASN A 68 -5.62 -6.25 -10.47
CA ASN A 68 -7.07 -6.15 -10.29
C ASN A 68 -7.83 -7.25 -11.06
N GLU A 69 -7.38 -7.60 -12.27
CA GLU A 69 -7.93 -8.70 -13.07
C GLU A 69 -7.63 -10.07 -12.44
N GLN A 70 -6.40 -10.29 -11.97
CA GLN A 70 -6.00 -11.53 -11.29
C GLN A 70 -6.75 -11.73 -9.98
N LEU A 71 -6.99 -10.66 -9.24
CA LEU A 71 -7.76 -10.69 -8.00
C LEU A 71 -9.28 -10.75 -8.27
N GLY A 72 -9.73 -10.31 -9.44
CA GLY A 72 -11.14 -10.31 -9.85
C GLY A 72 -12.03 -9.38 -9.02
N LEU A 73 -11.46 -8.39 -8.33
CA LEU A 73 -12.17 -7.56 -7.34
C LEU A 73 -12.86 -6.33 -7.93
N GLY A 74 -12.48 -5.93 -9.15
CA GLY A 74 -13.00 -4.74 -9.82
C GLY A 74 -12.42 -3.41 -9.29
N TYR A 75 -11.93 -3.38 -8.05
CA TYR A 75 -11.21 -2.26 -7.44
C TYR A 75 -10.14 -2.76 -6.44
N ILE A 76 -9.21 -1.87 -6.06
CA ILE A 76 -8.22 -2.12 -5.00
C ILE A 76 -8.36 -1.02 -3.93
N ASP A 77 -8.47 -1.42 -2.66
CA ASP A 77 -8.61 -0.50 -1.53
C ASP A 77 -7.37 0.39 -1.32
N LEU A 78 -6.19 -0.21 -1.29
CA LEU A 78 -4.93 0.51 -1.09
C LEU A 78 -3.84 -0.06 -2.01
N TYR A 79 -3.18 0.80 -2.77
CA TYR A 79 -2.03 0.42 -3.59
C TYR A 79 -0.78 1.20 -3.18
N LEU A 80 0.32 0.48 -2.95
CA LEU A 80 1.56 1.08 -2.45
C LEU A 80 2.67 1.07 -3.50
N LEU A 81 3.33 2.23 -3.65
CA LEU A 81 4.60 2.30 -4.35
C LEU A 81 5.71 1.68 -3.50
N ARG A 82 6.15 0.47 -3.86
CA ARG A 82 7.02 -0.40 -3.04
C ARG A 82 8.33 0.24 -2.56
N THR A 83 8.98 1.04 -3.41
CA THR A 83 10.30 1.63 -3.12
C THR A 83 10.43 3.00 -3.76
N PRO A 84 11.23 3.91 -3.17
CA PRO A 84 11.40 5.26 -3.70
C PRO A 84 12.05 5.31 -5.07
N GLY A 85 12.96 4.38 -5.40
CA GLY A 85 13.62 4.34 -6.71
C GLY A 85 14.28 5.67 -7.16
N PRO A 86 14.68 5.77 -8.43
CA PRO A 86 15.10 7.03 -9.03
C PRO A 86 13.97 8.06 -9.09
N ALA A 87 14.28 9.35 -8.92
CA ALA A 87 13.26 10.39 -8.83
C ALA A 87 12.35 10.49 -10.07
N VAL A 88 12.93 10.43 -11.28
CA VAL A 88 12.18 10.55 -12.55
C VAL A 88 11.12 9.45 -12.66
N THR A 89 11.53 8.19 -12.51
CA THR A 89 10.63 7.04 -12.65
C THR A 89 9.61 6.98 -11.52
N ARG A 90 10.00 7.38 -10.30
CA ARG A 90 9.10 7.47 -9.15
C ARG A 90 7.97 8.46 -9.41
N ASP A 91 8.31 9.67 -9.86
CA ASP A 91 7.34 10.75 -10.02
C ASP A 91 6.37 10.44 -11.18
N GLU A 92 6.83 9.79 -12.25
CA GLU A 92 5.97 9.27 -13.31
C GLU A 92 5.04 8.15 -12.82
N THR A 93 5.59 7.20 -12.06
CA THR A 93 4.80 6.10 -11.48
C THR A 93 3.73 6.64 -10.54
N TRP A 94 4.07 7.65 -9.72
CA TRP A 94 3.12 8.26 -8.81
C TRP A 94 1.98 8.96 -9.55
N ARG A 95 2.27 9.72 -10.62
CA ARG A 95 1.23 10.34 -11.46
C ARG A 95 0.28 9.30 -12.06
N ALA A 96 0.80 8.14 -12.48
CA ALA A 96 -0.04 7.06 -12.97
C ALA A 96 -0.98 6.51 -11.87
N LEU A 97 -0.49 6.42 -10.62
CA LEU A 97 -1.32 6.02 -9.47
C LEU A 97 -2.38 7.08 -9.13
N GLU A 98 -2.04 8.38 -9.21
CA GLU A 98 -2.99 9.48 -9.05
C GLU A 98 -4.12 9.41 -10.09
N ASP A 99 -3.78 9.18 -11.36
CA ASP A 99 -4.77 9.04 -12.43
C ASP A 99 -5.68 7.81 -12.23
N LEU A 100 -5.11 6.71 -11.72
CA LEU A 100 -5.85 5.48 -11.40
C LEU A 100 -6.80 5.67 -10.22
N GLN A 101 -6.37 6.42 -9.21
CA GLN A 101 -7.21 6.80 -8.08
C GLN A 101 -8.36 7.68 -8.55
N GLN A 102 -8.09 8.68 -9.40
CA GLN A 102 -9.12 9.56 -9.96
C GLN A 102 -10.15 8.78 -10.79
N LYS A 103 -9.73 7.72 -11.49
CA LYS A 103 -10.62 6.81 -12.23
C LYS A 103 -11.41 5.85 -11.33
N GLY A 104 -11.18 5.85 -10.02
CA GLY A 104 -11.86 5.00 -9.06
C GLY A 104 -11.41 3.53 -9.05
N ILE A 105 -10.34 3.20 -9.77
CA ILE A 105 -9.75 1.85 -9.78
C ILE A 105 -9.03 1.60 -8.45
N LEU A 106 -8.36 2.64 -7.93
CA LEU A 106 -7.74 2.65 -6.61
C LEU A 106 -8.55 3.55 -5.68
N LYS A 107 -8.84 3.10 -4.46
CA LYS A 107 -9.50 3.97 -3.46
C LYS A 107 -8.47 4.90 -2.80
N ASP A 108 -7.40 4.32 -2.27
CA ASP A 108 -6.28 5.05 -1.69
C ASP A 108 -4.95 4.60 -2.30
N ILE A 109 -3.99 5.52 -2.27
CA ILE A 109 -2.63 5.29 -2.74
C ILE A 109 -1.64 5.67 -1.65
N GLY A 110 -0.56 4.90 -1.55
CA GLY A 110 0.48 5.11 -0.54
C GLY A 110 1.85 4.68 -1.04
N VAL A 111 2.80 4.65 -0.12
CA VAL A 111 4.18 4.28 -0.40
C VAL A 111 4.67 3.21 0.58
N SER A 112 5.77 2.57 0.27
CA SER A 112 6.45 1.63 1.16
C SER A 112 7.95 1.89 1.10
N ASN A 113 8.64 1.76 2.23
CA ASN A 113 10.09 1.96 2.37
C ASN A 113 10.59 3.39 2.06
N PHE A 114 9.75 4.42 2.25
CA PHE A 114 10.16 5.81 2.07
C PHE A 114 10.72 6.40 3.37
N GLY A 115 11.95 6.93 3.31
CA GLY A 115 12.55 7.70 4.40
C GLY A 115 12.15 9.18 4.36
N GLU A 116 12.50 9.93 5.40
CA GLU A 116 12.10 11.34 5.58
C GLU A 116 12.54 12.22 4.40
N ALA A 117 13.79 12.11 3.97
CA ALA A 117 14.32 12.87 2.84
C ALA A 117 13.60 12.55 1.51
N HIS A 118 13.11 11.32 1.35
CA HIS A 118 12.30 10.94 0.20
C HIS A 118 10.93 11.59 0.29
N LEU A 119 10.24 11.46 1.43
CA LEU A 119 8.92 12.05 1.65
C LEU A 119 8.93 13.57 1.51
N GLN A 120 9.93 14.27 2.08
CA GLN A 120 10.03 15.73 1.98
C GLN A 120 10.13 16.23 0.53
N LYS A 121 10.83 15.50 -0.34
CA LYS A 121 10.91 15.85 -1.77
C LYS A 121 9.63 15.44 -2.49
N PHE A 122 9.12 14.28 -2.15
CA PHE A 122 7.93 13.68 -2.76
C PHE A 122 6.67 14.52 -2.52
N LEU A 123 6.44 14.95 -1.28
CA LEU A 123 5.29 15.77 -0.88
C LEU A 123 5.26 17.15 -1.57
N LYS A 124 6.40 17.64 -2.07
CA LYS A 124 6.44 18.90 -2.83
C LYS A 124 5.96 18.75 -4.27
N ALA A 125 6.06 17.54 -4.83
CA ALA A 125 5.77 17.25 -6.23
C ALA A 125 4.45 16.48 -6.43
N ALA A 126 4.04 15.70 -5.42
CA ALA A 126 2.82 14.92 -5.43
C ALA A 126 1.58 15.82 -5.33
N LYS A 127 0.56 15.56 -6.16
CA LYS A 127 -0.74 16.23 -6.08
C LYS A 127 -1.60 15.59 -4.99
N VAL A 128 -1.53 14.26 -4.90
CA VAL A 128 -2.18 13.46 -3.86
C VAL A 128 -1.12 13.08 -2.84
N LYS A 129 -1.38 13.41 -1.57
CA LYS A 129 -0.55 12.98 -0.45
C LYS A 129 -0.69 11.45 -0.26
N PRO A 130 0.41 10.70 -0.07
CA PRO A 130 0.30 9.27 0.22
C PRO A 130 -0.46 9.05 1.53
N ALA A 131 -1.44 8.16 1.51
CA ALA A 131 -2.25 7.83 2.67
C ALA A 131 -1.47 7.05 3.74
N VAL A 132 -0.54 6.19 3.29
CA VAL A 132 0.21 5.24 4.13
C VAL A 132 1.67 5.23 3.71
N ASN A 133 2.59 5.05 4.67
CA ASN A 133 3.97 4.65 4.43
C ASN A 133 4.29 3.33 5.15
N GLN A 134 4.25 2.21 4.41
CA GLN A 134 4.55 0.90 4.99
C GLN A 134 6.06 0.76 5.22
N LEU A 135 6.45 0.47 6.46
CA LEU A 135 7.85 0.45 6.90
C LEU A 135 8.18 -0.83 7.65
N GLU A 136 9.44 -1.25 7.56
CA GLU A 136 10.01 -2.21 8.49
C GLU A 136 10.10 -1.57 9.90
N LEU A 137 9.28 -2.08 10.81
CA LEU A 137 9.19 -1.63 12.20
C LEU A 137 9.13 -2.84 13.13
N HIS A 138 10.02 -2.85 14.12
CA HIS A 138 10.05 -3.84 15.20
C HIS A 138 10.79 -3.25 16.42
N PRO A 139 10.78 -3.89 17.60
CA PRO A 139 11.36 -3.32 18.82
C PRO A 139 12.83 -2.86 18.70
N TRP A 140 13.60 -3.47 17.80
CA TRP A 140 15.00 -3.10 17.51
C TRP A 140 15.16 -2.06 16.39
N LEU A 141 14.11 -1.75 15.63
CA LEU A 141 14.11 -0.77 14.55
C LEU A 141 12.81 0.03 14.55
N MET A 142 12.66 0.87 15.57
CA MET A 142 11.42 1.63 15.78
C MET A 142 11.25 2.83 14.84
N ARG A 143 12.33 3.28 14.17
CA ARG A 143 12.36 4.43 13.24
C ARG A 143 11.61 5.67 13.78
N ALA A 144 11.85 6.01 15.05
CA ALA A 144 11.03 6.98 15.80
C ALA A 144 10.90 8.35 15.11
N SER A 145 11.97 8.87 14.50
CA SER A 145 11.95 10.15 13.77
C SER A 145 11.03 10.08 12.54
N LEU A 146 11.13 9.02 11.75
CA LEU A 146 10.32 8.81 10.55
C LEU A 146 8.84 8.59 10.90
N VAL A 147 8.56 7.82 11.96
CA VAL A 147 7.18 7.64 12.46
C VAL A 147 6.59 8.97 12.91
N LYS A 148 7.37 9.79 13.63
CA LYS A 148 6.94 11.13 14.05
C LYS A 148 6.67 12.01 12.82
N PHE A 149 7.57 12.01 11.85
CA PHE A 149 7.41 12.76 10.60
C PHE A 149 6.13 12.38 9.85
N CYS A 150 5.84 11.07 9.71
CA CYS A 150 4.63 10.60 9.03
C CYS A 150 3.37 11.09 9.75
N LYS A 151 3.33 10.98 11.09
CA LYS A 151 2.21 11.48 11.91
C LYS A 151 1.99 12.98 11.77
N GLU A 152 3.05 13.78 11.76
CA GLU A 152 2.97 15.24 11.59
C GLU A 152 2.44 15.67 10.22
N HIS A 153 2.50 14.78 9.23
CA HIS A 153 2.01 15.02 7.87
C HIS A 153 0.72 14.25 7.56
N ASP A 154 0.05 13.67 8.55
CA ASP A 154 -1.10 12.76 8.41
C ASP A 154 -0.88 11.66 7.36
N ILE A 155 0.26 11.00 7.43
CA ILE A 155 0.57 9.76 6.71
C ILE A 155 0.53 8.64 7.75
N LEU A 156 -0.27 7.59 7.47
CA LEU A 156 -0.40 6.43 8.35
C LEU A 156 0.87 5.57 8.36
#